data_AF-A0A1I0RSB5-F1
#
_entry.id   AF-A0A1I0RSB5-F1
#
_cell.length_a   1.000
_cell.length_b   1.000
_cell.length_c   1.000
_cell.angle_alpha   90.00
_cell.angle_beta   90.00
_cell.angle_gamma   90.00
#
_symmetry.space_group_name_H-M   'P 1'
#
loop_
_entity.id
_entity.type
_entity.pdbx_description
1 polymer ?
#
loop_
_entity_poly.entity_id
_entity_poly.type
_entity_poly.pdbx_seq_one_letter_code
_entity_poly.pdbx_strand_id
1 'polypeptide(L)'
;MWIPYKLTDGMVKWLDLGDRRMTDPFFDETIQICRCRQKERSSLQSVSSAEFLLEAGKGLDALSPGAFIFHVSRCGSTLLSQVFSQPEENIAIAEAPLLDEILQVGDASLFKSAVALMGQRRNFKETDYIIKLDSWHIQYYATLREWYPSTPFFFLYRRPDEVIASHAKRRGIHAVPGMVSHSLLKTDAPETFGGDFNRYTAQVLTQYFLQLQGIWALHHPNNLFFDYASGGKAMVAAFSEFTGVPVRDKDQANTRLGYHSKSTQEVFKPEEPVDRKFFFEDCHAAYEQLRTLHL
;
A
#
# COMPACT_ATOMS: atom_id res chain seq x y z
N MET A 1 17.22 15.14 -4.10
CA MET A 1 16.87 15.27 -2.66
C MET A 1 16.92 13.91 -1.99
N TRP A 2 17.36 13.85 -0.73
CA TRP A 2 17.51 12.62 0.04
C TRP A 2 16.18 12.12 0.61
N ILE A 3 15.92 10.82 0.45
CA ILE A 3 14.78 10.13 1.05
C ILE A 3 15.28 8.96 1.92
N PRO A 4 14.72 8.75 3.12
CA PRO A 4 14.98 7.55 3.88
C PRO A 4 14.19 6.40 3.24
N TYR A 5 14.82 5.23 3.09
CA TYR A 5 14.20 4.12 2.36
C TYR A 5 14.24 2.79 3.11
N LYS A 6 15.03 2.69 4.19
CA LYS A 6 15.16 1.48 4.99
C LYS A 6 15.64 1.78 6.40
N LEU A 7 15.14 1.06 7.39
CA LEU A 7 15.59 0.99 8.78
C LEU A 7 16.06 -0.43 9.06
N THR A 8 17.28 -0.60 9.54
CA THR A 8 17.85 -1.91 9.90
C THR A 8 18.77 -1.73 11.08
N ASP A 9 18.53 -2.48 12.16
CA ASP A 9 19.35 -2.42 13.38
C ASP A 9 19.53 -0.98 13.93
N GLY A 10 18.45 -0.18 13.92
CA GLY A 10 18.46 1.22 14.36
C GLY A 10 19.13 2.21 13.39
N MET A 11 19.64 1.72 12.25
CA MET A 11 20.29 2.53 11.22
C MET A 11 19.36 2.79 10.04
N VAL A 12 19.26 4.06 9.65
CA VAL A 12 18.45 4.52 8.52
C VAL A 12 19.32 4.64 7.29
N LYS A 13 18.90 4.02 6.19
CA LYS A 13 19.55 4.15 4.87
C LYS A 13 18.84 5.21 4.04
N TRP A 14 19.66 6.00 3.35
CA TRP A 14 19.23 7.14 2.58
C TRP A 14 19.61 7.00 1.12
N LEU A 15 18.77 7.56 0.24
CA LEU A 15 19.02 7.61 -1.19
C LEU A 15 18.72 9.00 -1.74
N ASP A 16 19.62 9.53 -2.56
CA ASP A 16 19.34 10.74 -3.32
C ASP A 16 18.55 10.40 -4.57
N LEU A 17 17.33 10.93 -4.66
CA LEU A 17 16.46 10.74 -5.82
C LEU A 17 16.78 11.73 -6.97
N GLY A 18 17.62 12.74 -6.74
CA GLY A 18 17.77 13.86 -7.67
C GLY A 18 16.40 14.47 -8.00
N ASP A 19 16.11 14.62 -9.29
CA ASP A 19 14.83 15.14 -9.82
C ASP A 19 13.79 14.03 -10.10
N ARG A 20 14.09 12.78 -9.72
CA ARG A 20 13.20 11.67 -10.03
C ARG A 20 11.98 11.67 -9.11
N ARG A 21 10.80 11.66 -9.73
CA ARG A 21 9.51 11.47 -9.05
C ARG A 21 9.24 9.99 -8.77
N MET A 22 8.42 9.72 -7.76
CA MET A 22 8.03 8.38 -7.33
C MET A 22 6.75 7.97 -8.05
N THR A 23 6.87 7.74 -9.35
CA THR A 23 5.74 7.41 -10.23
C THR A 23 5.60 5.90 -10.48
N ASP A 24 6.60 5.12 -10.07
CA ASP A 24 6.64 3.68 -10.30
C ASP A 24 5.59 2.94 -9.43
N PRO A 25 5.13 1.75 -9.86
CA PRO A 25 4.14 0.93 -9.14
C PRO A 25 4.43 0.65 -7.66
N PHE A 26 5.72 0.53 -7.31
CA PHE A 26 6.22 0.20 -5.98
C PHE A 26 7.42 1.08 -5.63
N PHE A 27 7.52 1.45 -4.35
CA PHE A 27 8.63 2.24 -3.83
C PHE A 27 9.99 1.62 -4.16
N ASP A 28 10.12 0.31 -3.96
CA ASP A 28 11.37 -0.42 -4.20
C ASP A 28 11.84 -0.38 -5.65
N GLU A 29 10.94 -0.28 -6.63
CA GLU A 29 11.33 -0.16 -8.05
C GLU A 29 12.04 1.17 -8.30
N THR A 30 11.50 2.28 -7.77
CA THR A 30 12.17 3.59 -7.84
C THR A 30 13.52 3.54 -7.13
N ILE A 31 13.55 3.00 -5.90
CA ILE A 31 14.76 2.89 -5.08
C ILE A 31 15.82 2.04 -5.78
N GLN A 32 15.47 0.90 -6.35
CA GLN A 32 16.43 0.01 -7.00
C GLN A 32 17.13 0.68 -8.18
N ILE A 33 16.37 1.36 -9.05
CA ILE A 33 16.93 2.09 -10.19
C ILE A 33 17.84 3.24 -9.71
N CYS A 34 17.44 3.99 -8.68
CA CYS A 34 18.26 5.07 -8.12
C CYS A 34 19.53 4.52 -7.43
N ARG A 35 19.45 3.36 -6.77
CA ARG A 35 20.62 2.68 -6.17
C ARG A 35 21.60 2.19 -7.23
N CYS A 36 21.13 1.70 -8.37
CA CYS A 36 22.01 1.36 -9.49
C CYS A 36 22.82 2.57 -9.96
N ARG A 37 22.16 3.74 -10.15
CA ARG A 37 22.83 4.99 -10.50
C ARG A 37 23.78 5.51 -9.42
N GLN A 38 23.42 5.36 -8.14
CA GLN A 38 24.31 5.76 -7.05
C GLN A 38 25.57 4.89 -7.01
N LYS A 39 25.45 3.58 -7.25
CA LYS A 39 26.59 2.66 -7.31
C LYS A 39 27.57 2.98 -8.43
N GLU A 40 27.11 3.59 -9.53
CA GLU A 40 27.99 4.12 -10.59
C GLU A 40 28.83 5.31 -10.10
N ARG A 41 28.36 6.05 -9.09
CA ARG A 41 29.03 7.24 -8.52
C ARG A 41 29.87 6.92 -7.30
N SER A 42 29.42 6.01 -6.43
CA SER A 42 30.11 5.66 -5.19
C SER A 42 29.68 4.29 -4.66
N SER A 43 30.61 3.57 -4.03
CA SER A 43 30.34 2.32 -3.31
C SER A 43 29.86 2.56 -1.86
N LEU A 44 29.97 3.79 -1.35
CA LEU A 44 29.58 4.13 0.02
C LEU A 44 28.06 4.18 0.16
N GLN A 45 27.55 3.64 1.27
CA GLN A 45 26.14 3.75 1.64
C GLN A 45 25.93 4.99 2.51
N SER A 46 24.90 5.78 2.18
CA SER A 46 24.46 6.87 3.04
C SER A 46 23.59 6.30 4.16
N VAL A 47 24.12 6.34 5.39
CA VAL A 47 23.49 5.76 6.57
C VAL A 47 23.54 6.78 7.71
N SER A 48 22.48 6.85 8.51
CA SER A 48 22.40 7.66 9.73
C SER A 48 21.76 6.87 10.88
N SER A 49 21.78 7.43 12.09
CA SER A 49 20.95 6.91 13.17
C SER A 49 19.47 7.26 12.98
N ALA A 50 18.60 6.61 13.76
CA ALA A 50 17.17 6.94 13.82
C ALA A 50 16.92 8.34 14.40
N GLU A 51 17.75 8.82 15.32
CA GLU A 51 17.67 10.19 15.85
C GLU A 51 17.89 11.22 14.75
N PHE A 52 18.82 10.96 13.82
CA PHE A 52 19.02 11.85 12.68
C PHE A 52 17.80 11.89 11.75
N LEU A 53 17.02 10.80 11.62
CA LEU A 53 15.75 10.83 10.89
C LEU A 53 14.78 11.83 11.53
N LEU A 54 14.71 11.88 12.86
CA LEU A 54 13.87 12.86 13.57
C LEU A 54 14.36 14.28 13.33
N GLU A 55 15.67 14.53 13.43
CA GLU A 55 16.25 15.85 13.17
C GLU A 55 16.03 16.29 11.72
N ALA A 56 16.24 15.40 10.75
CA ALA A 56 16.04 15.66 9.33
C ALA A 56 14.57 15.98 9.00
N GLY A 57 13.61 15.46 9.78
CA GLY A 57 12.18 15.75 9.63
C GLY A 57 11.74 17.13 10.14
N LYS A 58 12.55 17.81 10.96
CA LYS A 58 12.16 19.07 11.59
C LYS A 58 12.15 20.21 10.58
N GLY A 59 11.09 21.01 10.60
CA GLY A 59 10.98 22.24 9.80
C GLY A 59 10.95 22.01 8.29
N LEU A 60 10.71 20.77 7.83
CA LEU A 60 10.56 20.48 6.41
C LEU A 60 9.30 21.12 5.84
N ASP A 61 9.43 21.67 4.64
CA ASP A 61 8.28 22.00 3.81
C ASP A 61 7.72 20.72 3.18
N ALA A 62 6.82 20.07 3.93
CA ALA A 62 6.22 18.79 3.56
C ALA A 62 4.70 18.83 3.63
N LEU A 63 4.07 18.07 2.74
CA LEU A 63 2.64 17.82 2.79
C LEU A 63 2.32 16.84 3.91
N SER A 64 1.18 17.04 4.58
CA SER A 64 0.57 15.99 5.40
C SER A 64 -0.17 14.99 4.49
N PRO A 65 -0.23 13.70 4.84
CA PRO A 65 -0.98 12.73 4.05
C PRO A 65 -2.47 13.11 3.96
N GLY A 66 -2.95 13.29 2.73
CA GLY A 66 -4.35 13.46 2.40
C GLY A 66 -5.12 12.13 2.40
N ALA A 67 -4.44 10.99 2.25
CA ALA A 67 -5.06 9.69 2.40
C ALA A 67 -4.07 8.56 2.69
N PHE A 68 -4.51 7.57 3.44
CA PHE A 68 -3.90 6.23 3.49
C PHE A 68 -4.76 5.21 2.75
N ILE A 69 -4.16 4.45 1.84
CA ILE A 69 -4.82 3.36 1.13
C ILE A 69 -4.41 2.04 1.80
N PHE A 70 -5.38 1.39 2.43
CA PHE A 70 -5.29 0.03 2.95
C PHE A 70 -5.84 -0.95 1.92
N HIS A 71 -5.34 -2.18 1.89
CA HIS A 71 -5.80 -3.13 0.89
C HIS A 71 -5.57 -4.61 1.21
N VAL A 72 -6.44 -5.49 0.70
CA VAL A 72 -6.27 -6.95 0.86
C VAL A 72 -5.29 -7.59 -0.15
N SER A 73 -4.59 -6.78 -0.94
CA SER A 73 -3.74 -7.18 -2.07
C SER A 73 -4.53 -7.64 -3.30
N ARG A 74 -3.98 -7.41 -4.50
CA ARG A 74 -4.59 -7.76 -5.80
C ARG A 74 -6.03 -7.24 -6.01
N CYS A 75 -6.40 -6.15 -5.34
CA CYS A 75 -7.74 -5.54 -5.37
C CYS A 75 -7.75 -4.14 -6.03
N GLY A 76 -6.80 -3.87 -6.94
CA GLY A 76 -6.74 -2.59 -7.64
C GLY A 76 -5.97 -1.46 -6.93
N SER A 77 -5.43 -1.68 -5.73
CA SER A 77 -4.70 -0.65 -4.98
C SER A 77 -3.48 -0.07 -5.73
N THR A 78 -2.71 -0.91 -6.43
CA THR A 78 -1.60 -0.46 -7.29
C THR A 78 -2.09 0.35 -8.51
N LEU A 79 -3.27 0.02 -9.05
CA LEU A 79 -3.86 0.79 -10.14
C LEU A 79 -4.27 2.18 -9.66
N LEU A 80 -4.92 2.24 -8.49
CA LEU A 80 -5.31 3.49 -7.85
C LEU A 80 -4.10 4.39 -7.59
N SER A 81 -3.06 3.87 -6.92
CA SER A 81 -1.87 4.66 -6.60
C SER A 81 -1.17 5.19 -7.86
N GLN A 82 -1.20 4.43 -8.96
CA GLN A 82 -0.61 4.88 -10.22
C GLN A 82 -1.42 5.94 -10.95
N VAL A 83 -2.75 5.87 -10.91
CA VAL A 83 -3.60 6.95 -11.45
C VAL A 83 -3.26 8.26 -10.75
N PHE A 84 -3.09 8.22 -9.43
CA PHE A 84 -2.76 9.41 -8.65
C PHE A 84 -1.27 9.77 -8.65
N SER A 85 -0.35 8.90 -9.08
CA SER A 85 1.08 9.23 -9.15
C SER A 85 1.48 10.00 -10.40
N GLN A 86 0.69 9.96 -11.47
CA GLN A 86 1.04 10.63 -12.72
C GLN A 86 1.05 12.17 -12.62
N PRO A 87 -0.01 12.84 -12.09
CA PRO A 87 -0.05 14.30 -12.03
C PRO A 87 1.08 14.86 -11.17
N GLU A 88 1.69 15.96 -11.58
CA GLU A 88 2.83 16.58 -10.88
C GLU A 88 2.46 17.18 -9.52
N GLU A 89 1.18 17.47 -9.32
CA GLU A 89 0.58 17.99 -8.10
C GLU A 89 0.48 16.95 -6.99
N ASN A 90 0.63 15.67 -7.33
CA ASN A 90 0.45 14.57 -6.40
C ASN A 90 1.80 13.93 -6.04
N ILE A 91 2.00 13.72 -4.74
CA ILE A 91 2.97 12.77 -4.19
C ILE A 91 2.22 11.48 -3.89
N ALA A 92 2.65 10.38 -4.50
CA ALA A 92 2.11 9.06 -4.20
C ALA A 92 3.25 8.13 -3.77
N ILE A 93 3.17 7.60 -2.56
CA ILE A 93 4.18 6.69 -2.00
C ILE A 93 3.51 5.34 -1.80
N ALA A 94 4.05 4.28 -2.40
CA ALA A 94 3.41 2.96 -2.40
C ALA A 94 4.30 1.89 -1.78
N GLU A 95 3.85 1.29 -0.68
CA GLU A 95 4.48 0.15 0.01
C GLU A 95 5.95 0.44 0.34
N ALA A 96 6.20 1.55 1.05
CA ALA A 96 7.55 1.94 1.44
C ALA A 96 8.04 1.07 2.61
N PRO A 97 9.09 0.23 2.43
CA PRO A 97 9.51 -0.73 3.46
C PRO A 97 9.87 -0.07 4.79
N LEU A 98 10.42 1.15 4.76
CA LEU A 98 10.73 1.93 5.95
C LEU A 98 9.51 2.13 6.87
N LEU A 99 8.32 2.33 6.29
CA LEU A 99 7.10 2.53 7.08
C LEU A 99 6.71 1.24 7.81
N ASP A 100 6.87 0.09 7.17
CA ASP A 100 6.67 -1.21 7.81
C ASP A 100 7.68 -1.45 8.94
N GLU A 101 8.96 -1.21 8.67
CA GLU A 101 10.04 -1.39 9.64
C GLU A 101 9.83 -0.50 10.88
N ILE A 102 9.36 0.74 10.71
CA ILE A 102 9.04 1.65 11.83
C ILE A 102 7.75 1.21 12.56
N LEU A 103 6.73 0.73 11.84
CA LEU A 103 5.49 0.23 12.46
C LEU A 103 5.77 -0.96 13.39
N GLN A 104 6.71 -1.84 13.01
CA GLN A 104 7.13 -2.95 13.85
C GLN A 104 7.83 -2.49 15.14
N VAL A 105 8.55 -1.37 15.10
CA VAL A 105 9.16 -0.73 16.29
C VAL A 105 8.09 -0.01 17.14
N GLY A 106 7.03 0.50 16.52
CA GLY A 106 5.93 1.18 17.20
C GLY A 106 6.23 2.63 17.58
N ASP A 107 7.18 3.28 16.90
CA ASP A 107 7.55 4.67 17.18
C ASP A 107 6.81 5.67 16.28
N ALA A 108 5.82 6.35 16.87
CA ALA A 108 5.00 7.35 16.19
C ALA A 108 5.81 8.55 15.66
N SER A 109 6.87 8.95 16.38
CA SER A 109 7.69 10.11 16.02
C SER A 109 8.54 9.79 14.81
N LEU A 110 9.15 8.59 14.78
CA LEU A 110 9.88 8.10 13.61
C LEU A 110 8.95 7.95 12.41
N PHE A 111 7.74 7.41 12.61
CA PHE A 111 6.78 7.22 11.51
C PHE A 111 6.38 8.55 10.90
N LYS A 112 6.00 9.53 11.74
CA LYS A 112 5.63 10.88 11.29
C LYS A 112 6.78 11.60 10.61
N SER A 113 8.01 11.44 11.10
CA SER A 113 9.20 12.02 10.46
C SER A 113 9.47 11.39 9.09
N ALA A 114 9.41 10.06 8.98
CA ALA A 114 9.56 9.35 7.70
C ALA A 114 8.49 9.79 6.69
N VAL A 115 7.24 9.89 7.12
CA VAL A 115 6.12 10.39 6.30
C VAL A 115 6.38 11.83 5.83
N ALA A 116 6.82 12.73 6.71
CA ALA A 116 7.15 14.11 6.33
C ALA A 116 8.30 14.15 5.30
N LEU A 117 9.36 13.37 5.51
CA LEU A 117 10.48 13.27 4.57
C LEU A 117 10.05 12.74 3.20
N MET A 118 9.10 11.81 3.15
CA MET A 118 8.55 11.29 1.89
C MET A 118 7.58 12.28 1.22
N GLY A 119 6.91 13.13 2.00
CA GLY A 119 5.95 14.16 1.55
C GLY A 119 6.56 15.54 1.26
N GLN A 120 7.88 15.67 1.23
CA GLN A 120 8.56 16.93 0.89
C GLN A 120 8.16 17.46 -0.49
N ARG A 121 7.86 18.76 -0.58
CA ARG A 121 7.62 19.46 -1.85
C ARG A 121 8.92 19.53 -2.65
N ARG A 122 8.89 19.16 -3.94
CA ARG A 122 10.08 19.01 -4.80
C ARG A 122 10.01 19.86 -6.06
N ASN A 123 8.81 19.99 -6.62
CA ASN A 123 8.57 20.69 -7.88
C ASN A 123 7.73 21.97 -7.69
N PHE A 124 7.39 22.32 -6.44
CA PHE A 124 6.58 23.48 -6.05
C PHE A 124 5.12 23.45 -6.54
N LYS A 125 4.71 22.40 -7.23
CA LYS A 125 3.33 22.16 -7.67
C LYS A 125 2.60 21.18 -6.74
N GLU A 126 3.32 20.47 -5.86
CA GLU A 126 2.71 19.43 -5.03
C GLU A 126 1.71 20.00 -4.01
N THR A 127 0.46 19.54 -4.13
CA THR A 127 -0.67 19.90 -3.26
C THR A 127 -1.26 18.71 -2.53
N ASP A 128 -1.14 17.50 -3.08
CA ASP A 128 -1.79 16.30 -2.56
C ASP A 128 -0.76 15.21 -2.25
N TYR A 129 -0.97 14.49 -1.14
CA TYR A 129 -0.06 13.43 -0.70
C TYR A 129 -0.83 12.17 -0.31
N ILE A 130 -0.56 11.06 -1.00
CA ILE A 130 -1.21 9.77 -0.80
C ILE A 130 -0.16 8.72 -0.42
N ILE A 131 -0.49 7.90 0.58
CA ILE A 131 0.34 6.76 0.99
C ILE A 131 -0.47 5.48 0.81
N LYS A 132 -0.01 4.60 -0.07
CA LYS A 132 -0.50 3.21 -0.16
C LYS A 132 0.35 2.35 0.77
N LEU A 133 -0.29 1.75 1.75
CA LEU A 133 0.34 0.91 2.77
C LEU A 133 0.51 -0.53 2.26
N ASP A 134 1.32 -1.33 2.95
CA ASP A 134 1.38 -2.77 2.72
C ASP A 134 0.09 -3.45 3.16
N SER A 135 -0.26 -4.59 2.55
CA SER A 135 -1.55 -5.24 2.82
C SER A 135 -1.73 -5.66 4.28
N TRP A 136 -0.64 -6.06 4.93
CA TRP A 136 -0.68 -6.46 6.34
C TRP A 136 -0.79 -5.27 7.30
N HIS A 137 -0.61 -4.03 6.83
CA HIS A 137 -0.84 -2.83 7.66
C HIS A 137 -2.30 -2.65 8.07
N ILE A 138 -3.23 -3.40 7.47
CA ILE A 138 -4.61 -3.54 7.98
C ILE A 138 -4.63 -3.91 9.47
N GLN A 139 -3.66 -4.71 9.94
CA GLN A 139 -3.56 -5.14 11.34
C GLN A 139 -3.05 -4.03 12.27
N TYR A 140 -2.44 -2.97 11.73
CA TYR A 140 -2.00 -1.77 12.44
C TYR A 140 -3.04 -0.64 12.44
N TYR A 141 -4.29 -0.91 12.05
CA TYR A 141 -5.33 0.12 11.95
C TYR A 141 -5.45 1.01 13.20
N ALA A 142 -5.52 0.41 14.39
CA ALA A 142 -5.72 1.16 15.62
C ALA A 142 -4.57 2.15 15.88
N THR A 143 -3.33 1.67 15.72
CA THR A 143 -2.11 2.47 15.84
C THR A 143 -2.06 3.61 14.83
N LEU A 144 -2.32 3.31 13.56
CA LEU A 144 -2.29 4.33 12.50
C LEU A 144 -3.41 5.35 12.67
N ARG A 145 -4.61 4.93 13.08
CA ARG A 145 -5.73 5.83 13.34
C ARG A 145 -5.45 6.75 14.54
N GLU A 146 -4.81 6.25 15.59
CA GLU A 146 -4.33 7.07 16.70
C GLU A 146 -3.33 8.13 16.23
N TRP A 147 -2.39 7.75 15.38
CA TRP A 147 -1.35 8.68 14.89
C TRP A 147 -1.89 9.71 13.90
N TYR A 148 -2.92 9.34 13.13
CA TYR A 148 -3.57 10.13 12.09
C TYR A 148 -5.11 10.13 12.24
N PRO A 149 -5.66 10.84 13.24
CA PRO A 149 -7.09 10.77 13.57
C PRO A 149 -7.99 11.39 12.50
N SER A 150 -7.52 12.41 11.79
CA SER A 150 -8.28 13.14 10.77
C SER A 150 -8.04 12.66 9.33
N THR A 151 -6.98 11.89 9.07
CA THR A 151 -6.63 11.48 7.70
C THR A 151 -7.64 10.45 7.17
N PRO A 152 -8.17 10.63 5.94
CA PRO A 152 -8.97 9.63 5.25
C PRO A 152 -8.25 8.29 5.09
N PHE A 153 -8.89 7.20 5.55
CA PHE A 153 -8.41 5.82 5.34
C PHE A 153 -9.35 5.13 4.35
N PHE A 154 -8.80 4.72 3.21
CA PHE A 154 -9.53 4.08 2.14
C PHE A 154 -9.15 2.60 2.04
N PHE A 155 -10.10 1.70 2.30
CA PHE A 155 -9.91 0.27 2.37
C PHE A 155 -10.38 -0.39 1.08
N LEU A 156 -9.43 -0.96 0.32
CA LEU A 156 -9.70 -1.68 -0.92
C LEU A 156 -9.74 -3.18 -0.71
N TYR A 157 -10.84 -3.79 -1.13
CA TYR A 157 -11.00 -5.23 -1.09
C TYR A 157 -11.61 -5.76 -2.39
N ARG A 158 -11.55 -7.09 -2.55
CA ARG A 158 -11.99 -7.79 -3.76
C ARG A 158 -12.35 -9.23 -3.40
N ARG A 159 -13.17 -9.87 -4.23
CA ARG A 159 -13.55 -11.28 -4.08
C ARG A 159 -12.31 -12.18 -3.90
N PRO A 160 -12.30 -13.08 -2.90
CA PRO A 160 -11.08 -13.79 -2.49
C PRO A 160 -10.52 -14.76 -3.52
N ASP A 161 -11.36 -15.53 -4.21
CA ASP A 161 -10.96 -16.42 -5.31
C ASP A 161 -10.16 -15.69 -6.39
N GLU A 162 -10.57 -14.48 -6.79
CA GLU A 162 -9.86 -13.64 -7.76
C GLU A 162 -8.48 -13.20 -7.24
N VAL A 163 -8.40 -12.85 -5.95
CA VAL A 163 -7.14 -12.47 -5.29
C VAL A 163 -6.19 -13.67 -5.21
N ILE A 164 -6.70 -14.85 -4.83
CA ILE A 164 -5.91 -16.09 -4.71
C ILE A 164 -5.43 -16.53 -6.09
N ALA A 165 -6.29 -16.51 -7.12
CA ALA A 165 -5.92 -16.83 -8.49
C ALA A 165 -4.83 -15.89 -9.03
N SER A 166 -4.88 -14.60 -8.68
CA SER A 166 -3.85 -13.62 -9.03
C SER A 166 -2.51 -13.94 -8.35
N HIS A 167 -2.51 -14.31 -7.06
CA HIS A 167 -1.30 -14.74 -6.36
C HIS A 167 -0.76 -16.08 -6.85
N ALA A 168 -1.60 -17.00 -7.29
CA ALA A 168 -1.15 -18.27 -7.88
C ALA A 168 -0.29 -18.06 -9.15
N LYS A 169 -0.51 -16.97 -9.89
CA LYS A 169 0.33 -16.57 -11.03
C LYS A 169 1.63 -15.90 -10.57
N ARG A 170 1.56 -15.02 -9.57
CA ARG A 170 2.72 -14.31 -9.01
C ARG A 170 2.45 -13.92 -7.55
N ARG A 171 3.05 -14.65 -6.60
CA ARG A 171 2.83 -14.42 -5.16
C ARG A 171 3.46 -13.11 -4.69
N GLY A 172 2.74 -12.39 -3.84
CA GLY A 172 3.34 -11.38 -2.95
C GLY A 172 3.95 -12.05 -1.72
N ILE A 173 4.83 -11.36 -1.01
CA ILE A 173 5.55 -11.94 0.13
C ILE A 173 4.60 -12.42 1.25
N HIS A 174 3.52 -11.68 1.53
CA HIS A 174 2.50 -12.07 2.52
C HIS A 174 1.68 -13.31 2.12
N ALA A 175 1.77 -13.76 0.86
CA ALA A 175 1.10 -14.97 0.36
C ALA A 175 2.05 -16.17 0.31
N VAL A 176 3.24 -16.05 0.90
CA VAL A 176 4.26 -17.09 1.06
C VAL A 176 4.46 -17.33 2.56
N PRO A 177 4.18 -18.53 3.08
CA PRO A 177 4.36 -18.85 4.49
C PRO A 177 5.78 -18.51 4.97
N GLY A 178 5.89 -17.83 6.12
CA GLY A 178 7.16 -17.51 6.77
C GLY A 178 7.86 -16.23 6.30
N MET A 179 7.44 -15.62 5.19
CA MET A 179 8.04 -14.37 4.69
C MET A 179 7.58 -13.11 5.44
N VAL A 180 6.38 -13.16 6.02
CA VAL A 180 5.84 -12.15 6.95
C VAL A 180 5.42 -12.91 8.20
N SER A 181 5.63 -12.30 9.37
CA SER A 181 5.30 -12.91 10.66
C SER A 181 3.84 -13.40 10.69
N HIS A 182 3.65 -14.69 10.99
CA HIS A 182 2.31 -15.28 11.11
C HIS A 182 1.51 -14.64 12.25
N SER A 183 2.18 -14.23 13.34
CA SER A 183 1.56 -13.48 14.44
C SER A 183 1.03 -12.13 13.99
N LEU A 184 1.78 -11.42 13.12
CA LEU A 184 1.32 -10.16 12.53
C LEU A 184 0.12 -10.39 11.60
N LEU A 185 0.19 -11.42 10.76
CA LEU A 185 -0.90 -11.78 9.84
C LEU A 185 -2.10 -12.44 10.55
N LYS A 186 -1.98 -12.78 11.84
CA LYS A 186 -2.97 -13.54 12.62
C LYS A 186 -3.31 -14.91 12.00
N THR A 187 -2.34 -15.53 11.34
CA THR A 187 -2.47 -16.85 10.72
C THR A 187 -1.90 -17.95 11.62
N ASP A 188 -2.22 -19.20 11.29
CA ASP A 188 -1.52 -20.34 11.87
C ASP A 188 -0.03 -20.33 11.48
N ALA A 189 0.75 -21.14 12.19
CA ALA A 189 2.17 -21.30 11.92
C ALA A 189 2.41 -21.81 10.48
N PRO A 190 3.47 -21.35 9.78
CA PRO A 190 3.76 -21.72 8.39
C PRO A 190 3.78 -23.23 8.13
N GLU A 191 4.20 -24.02 9.11
CA GLU A 191 4.35 -25.48 9.03
C GLU A 191 3.00 -26.20 8.87
N THR A 192 1.90 -25.61 9.38
CA THR A 192 0.54 -26.16 9.28
C THR A 192 0.08 -26.32 7.84
N PHE A 193 0.65 -25.57 6.90
CA PHE A 193 0.20 -25.57 5.50
C PHE A 193 0.92 -26.62 4.64
N GLY A 194 2.07 -27.16 5.08
CA GLY A 194 2.84 -28.22 4.40
C GLY A 194 3.33 -27.96 2.96
N GLY A 195 2.83 -26.92 2.30
CA GLY A 195 3.01 -26.63 0.87
C GLY A 195 1.75 -26.10 0.17
N ASP A 196 0.60 -26.06 0.83
CA ASP A 196 -0.62 -25.45 0.26
C ASP A 196 -0.62 -23.92 0.42
N PHE A 197 0.10 -23.26 -0.48
CA PHE A 197 0.18 -21.81 -0.51
C PHE A 197 -1.18 -21.13 -0.81
N ASN A 198 -2.11 -21.81 -1.49
CA ASN A 198 -3.43 -21.24 -1.77
C ASN A 198 -4.27 -21.22 -0.50
N ARG A 199 -4.26 -22.31 0.28
CA ARG A 199 -4.92 -22.35 1.58
C ARG A 199 -4.31 -21.34 2.55
N TYR A 200 -2.99 -21.20 2.56
CA TYR A 200 -2.33 -20.14 3.34
C TYR A 200 -2.81 -18.74 2.92
N THR A 201 -2.83 -18.47 1.62
CA THR A 201 -3.32 -17.18 1.09
C THR A 201 -4.78 -16.94 1.48
N ALA A 202 -5.63 -17.96 1.41
CA ALA A 202 -7.01 -17.89 1.85
C ALA A 202 -7.11 -17.52 3.34
N GLN A 203 -6.29 -18.12 4.20
CA GLN A 203 -6.29 -17.77 5.63
C GLN A 203 -5.85 -16.33 5.88
N VAL A 204 -4.79 -15.84 5.19
CA VAL A 204 -4.37 -14.44 5.26
C VAL A 204 -5.52 -13.51 4.89
N LEU A 205 -6.23 -13.80 3.79
CA LEU A 205 -7.38 -13.01 3.36
C LEU A 205 -8.53 -13.08 4.36
N THR A 206 -8.83 -14.25 4.92
CA THR A 206 -9.83 -14.40 5.99
C THR A 206 -9.52 -13.45 7.15
N GLN A 207 -8.27 -13.42 7.61
CA GLN A 207 -7.86 -12.52 8.69
C GLN A 207 -7.95 -11.05 8.32
N TYR A 208 -7.67 -10.69 7.06
CA TYR A 208 -7.90 -9.33 6.58
C TYR A 208 -9.38 -8.98 6.57
N PHE A 209 -10.26 -9.84 6.03
CA PHE A 209 -11.70 -9.56 6.02
C PHE A 209 -12.30 -9.45 7.42
N LEU A 210 -11.91 -10.34 8.34
CA LEU A 210 -12.34 -10.26 9.75
C LEU A 210 -11.88 -8.95 10.39
N GLN A 211 -10.64 -8.53 10.14
CA GLN A 211 -10.14 -7.26 10.64
C GLN A 211 -10.90 -6.07 10.02
N LEU A 212 -11.20 -6.10 8.72
CA LEU A 212 -11.99 -5.06 8.05
C LEU A 212 -13.42 -4.97 8.61
N GLN A 213 -14.08 -6.10 8.90
CA GLN A 213 -15.39 -6.12 9.57
C GLN A 213 -15.30 -5.45 10.96
N GLY A 214 -14.26 -5.78 11.73
CA GLY A 214 -14.02 -5.16 13.04
C GLY A 214 -13.78 -3.65 12.94
N ILE A 215 -13.00 -3.20 11.94
CA ILE A 215 -12.76 -1.78 11.69
C ILE A 215 -14.05 -1.07 11.27
N TRP A 216 -14.86 -1.70 10.44
CA TRP A 216 -16.13 -1.14 9.98
C TRP A 216 -17.09 -0.88 11.13
N ALA A 217 -17.18 -1.83 12.08
CA ALA A 217 -18.04 -1.73 13.26
C ALA A 217 -17.69 -0.55 14.19
N LEU A 218 -16.53 0.08 14.02
CA LEU A 218 -16.15 1.29 14.75
C LEU A 218 -16.85 2.55 14.23
N HIS A 219 -17.48 2.49 13.04
CA HIS A 219 -18.20 3.60 12.41
C HIS A 219 -17.39 4.92 12.34
N HIS A 220 -16.07 4.81 12.13
CA HIS A 220 -15.21 5.98 12.08
C HIS A 220 -15.49 6.80 10.80
N PRO A 221 -15.76 8.11 10.89
CA PRO A 221 -16.22 8.92 9.74
C PRO A 221 -15.17 9.06 8.63
N ASN A 222 -13.89 8.95 8.99
CA ASN A 222 -12.76 9.01 8.04
C ASN A 222 -12.34 7.63 7.52
N ASN A 223 -13.25 6.64 7.52
CA ASN A 223 -13.03 5.35 6.88
C ASN A 223 -14.01 5.19 5.71
N LEU A 224 -13.50 4.80 4.55
CA LEU A 224 -14.32 4.33 3.43
C LEU A 224 -13.81 2.98 2.96
N PHE A 225 -14.73 2.06 2.72
CA PHE A 225 -14.43 0.73 2.22
C PHE A 225 -15.01 0.59 0.81
N PHE A 226 -14.24 -0.03 -0.08
CA PHE A 226 -14.61 -0.13 -1.48
C PHE A 226 -14.31 -1.54 -2.03
N ASP A 227 -15.36 -2.17 -2.56
CA ASP A 227 -15.25 -3.44 -3.28
C ASP A 227 -14.89 -3.20 -4.74
N TYR A 228 -13.73 -3.73 -5.16
CA TYR A 228 -13.25 -3.66 -6.53
C TYR A 228 -14.19 -4.32 -7.55
N ALA A 229 -15.15 -5.15 -7.11
CA ALA A 229 -16.22 -5.68 -7.98
C ALA A 229 -17.00 -4.57 -8.71
N SER A 230 -17.05 -3.35 -8.13
CA SER A 230 -17.67 -2.17 -8.75
C SER A 230 -16.83 -1.56 -9.89
N GLY A 231 -15.61 -2.03 -10.09
CA GLY A 231 -14.72 -1.67 -11.19
C GLY A 231 -13.79 -0.48 -10.92
N GLY A 232 -12.70 -0.41 -11.70
CA GLY A 232 -11.63 0.57 -11.49
C GLY A 232 -12.04 2.04 -11.68
N LYS A 233 -13.01 2.33 -12.57
CA LYS A 233 -13.53 3.70 -12.74
C LYS A 233 -14.28 4.18 -11.50
N ALA A 234 -15.18 3.34 -10.97
CA ALA A 234 -15.91 3.63 -9.75
C ALA A 234 -14.96 3.77 -8.55
N MET A 235 -13.91 2.94 -8.49
CA MET A 235 -12.87 3.03 -7.47
C MET A 235 -12.18 4.40 -7.45
N VAL A 236 -11.72 4.87 -8.60
CA VAL A 236 -11.02 6.17 -8.72
C VAL A 236 -11.96 7.33 -8.35
N ALA A 237 -13.22 7.27 -8.80
CA ALA A 237 -14.22 8.27 -8.47
C ALA A 237 -14.50 8.32 -6.95
N ALA A 238 -14.78 7.16 -6.35
CA ALA A 238 -15.07 7.05 -4.91
C ALA A 238 -13.89 7.50 -4.05
N PHE A 239 -12.65 7.16 -4.43
CA PHE A 239 -11.46 7.63 -3.73
C PHE A 239 -11.35 9.16 -3.80
N SER A 240 -11.53 9.75 -4.98
CA SER A 240 -11.42 11.20 -5.17
C SER A 240 -12.50 11.96 -4.38
N GLU A 241 -13.74 11.49 -4.45
CA GLU A 241 -14.88 12.10 -3.73
C GLU A 241 -14.69 12.04 -2.21
N PHE A 242 -14.25 10.89 -1.69
CA PHE A 242 -14.10 10.68 -0.26
C PHE A 242 -12.88 11.41 0.34
N THR A 243 -11.75 11.40 -0.36
CA THR A 243 -10.49 11.97 0.15
C THR A 243 -10.36 13.46 -0.16
N GLY A 244 -11.14 13.96 -1.12
CA GLY A 244 -10.99 15.32 -1.66
C GLY A 244 -9.81 15.47 -2.62
N VAL A 245 -8.99 14.43 -2.84
CA VAL A 245 -7.86 14.48 -3.78
C VAL A 245 -8.41 14.42 -5.21
N PRO A 246 -8.25 15.47 -6.04
CA PRO A 246 -8.90 15.52 -7.33
C PRO A 246 -8.22 14.63 -8.37
N VAL A 247 -9.03 14.06 -9.27
CA VAL A 247 -8.52 13.47 -10.52
C VAL A 247 -8.09 14.59 -11.46
N ARG A 248 -6.79 14.89 -11.49
CA ARG A 248 -6.21 16.01 -12.27
C ARG A 248 -6.34 15.83 -13.78
N ASP A 249 -6.11 14.62 -14.28
CA ASP A 249 -6.20 14.27 -15.70
C ASP A 249 -7.09 13.04 -15.89
N LYS A 250 -8.33 13.28 -16.34
CA LYS A 250 -9.33 12.22 -16.55
C LYS A 250 -8.99 11.33 -17.74
N ASP A 251 -8.35 11.86 -18.78
CA ASP A 251 -8.03 11.11 -19.99
C ASP A 251 -6.84 10.19 -19.74
N GLN A 252 -5.82 10.68 -19.04
CA GLN A 252 -4.71 9.87 -18.56
C GLN A 252 -5.17 8.82 -17.54
N ALA A 253 -6.06 9.17 -16.62
CA ALA A 253 -6.65 8.21 -15.68
C ALA A 253 -7.40 7.10 -16.43
N ASN A 254 -8.26 7.45 -17.39
CA ASN A 254 -8.99 6.49 -18.23
C ASN A 254 -8.04 5.60 -19.04
N THR A 255 -6.99 6.19 -19.61
CA THR A 255 -5.96 5.45 -20.34
C THR A 255 -5.28 4.45 -19.41
N ARG A 256 -4.85 4.88 -18.22
CA ARG A 256 -4.17 4.01 -17.25
C ARG A 256 -5.06 2.86 -16.79
N LEU A 257 -6.36 3.09 -16.61
CA LEU A 257 -7.35 2.05 -16.28
C LEU A 257 -7.47 0.97 -17.36
N GLY A 258 -7.03 1.25 -18.60
CA GLY A 258 -7.00 0.29 -19.70
C GLY A 258 -5.81 -0.69 -19.69
N TYR A 259 -4.85 -0.54 -18.77
CA TYR A 259 -3.63 -1.37 -18.71
C TYR A 259 -3.46 -2.08 -17.37
N HIS A 260 -2.74 -3.20 -17.37
CA HIS A 260 -2.43 -3.99 -16.19
C HIS A 260 -1.66 -3.17 -15.15
N SER A 261 -2.04 -3.29 -13.87
CA SER A 261 -1.49 -2.43 -12.81
C SER A 261 0.00 -2.64 -12.54
N LYS A 262 0.53 -3.85 -12.77
CA LYS A 262 1.95 -4.19 -12.49
C LYS A 262 2.81 -4.33 -13.75
N SER A 263 2.23 -4.06 -14.92
CA SER A 263 2.90 -4.09 -16.23
C SER A 263 2.32 -2.95 -17.07
N THR A 264 3.05 -1.84 -17.18
CA THR A 264 2.53 -0.61 -17.85
C THR A 264 2.22 -0.79 -19.34
N GLN A 265 2.71 -1.87 -19.96
CA GLN A 265 2.54 -2.16 -21.39
C GLN A 265 1.52 -3.28 -21.69
N GLU A 266 0.99 -3.98 -20.69
CA GLU A 266 0.01 -5.05 -20.91
C GLU A 266 -1.41 -4.47 -20.86
N VAL A 267 -2.21 -4.67 -21.90
CA VAL A 267 -3.63 -4.26 -21.90
C VAL A 267 -4.40 -5.06 -20.83
N PHE A 268 -5.27 -4.37 -20.08
CA PHE A 268 -6.15 -5.02 -19.11
C PHE A 268 -7.07 -6.00 -19.84
N LYS A 269 -6.97 -7.28 -19.50
CA LYS A 269 -7.88 -8.33 -19.97
C LYS A 269 -8.92 -8.61 -18.88
N PRO A 270 -10.22 -8.65 -19.20
CA PRO A 270 -11.24 -9.14 -18.27
C PRO A 270 -10.81 -10.51 -17.73
N GLU A 271 -10.95 -10.72 -16.43
CA GLU A 271 -10.54 -11.98 -15.82
C GLU A 271 -11.50 -13.11 -16.26
N GLU A 272 -10.92 -14.22 -16.70
CA GLU A 272 -11.64 -15.46 -16.99
C GLU A 272 -12.34 -15.99 -15.72
N PRO A 273 -13.39 -16.82 -15.86
CA PRO A 273 -14.03 -17.47 -14.71
C PRO A 273 -12.98 -18.14 -13.82
N VAL A 274 -12.99 -17.82 -12.54
CA VAL A 274 -12.00 -18.33 -11.59
C VAL A 274 -12.27 -19.81 -11.33
N ASP A 275 -11.22 -20.63 -11.47
CA ASP A 275 -11.27 -22.06 -11.20
C ASP A 275 -11.67 -22.33 -9.74
N ARG A 276 -12.56 -23.31 -9.53
CA ARG A 276 -13.07 -23.73 -8.22
C ARG A 276 -11.96 -24.06 -7.22
N LYS A 277 -10.76 -24.45 -7.67
CA LYS A 277 -9.61 -24.70 -6.78
C LYS A 277 -9.13 -23.46 -5.99
N PHE A 278 -9.55 -22.25 -6.38
CA PHE A 278 -9.25 -21.01 -5.66
C PHE A 278 -10.37 -20.59 -4.71
N PHE A 279 -11.48 -21.33 -4.67
CA PHE A 279 -12.61 -21.07 -3.79
C PHE A 279 -12.40 -21.75 -2.43
N PHE A 280 -12.31 -20.96 -1.37
CA PHE A 280 -12.24 -21.41 0.01
C PHE A 280 -13.44 -20.86 0.78
N GLU A 281 -14.29 -21.76 1.30
CA GLU A 281 -15.61 -21.41 1.86
C GLU A 281 -15.53 -20.46 3.06
N ASP A 282 -14.60 -20.70 3.97
CA ASP A 282 -14.33 -19.86 5.15
C ASP A 282 -13.93 -18.43 4.74
N CYS A 283 -13.06 -18.31 3.75
CA CYS A 283 -12.60 -17.02 3.23
C CYS A 283 -13.73 -16.27 2.50
N HIS A 284 -14.52 -16.97 1.68
CA HIS A 284 -15.66 -16.38 1.00
C HIS A 284 -16.75 -15.93 1.98
N ALA A 285 -17.03 -16.70 3.03
CA ALA A 285 -17.99 -16.31 4.07
C ALA A 285 -17.58 -14.98 4.73
N ALA A 286 -16.29 -14.82 5.06
CA ALA A 286 -15.78 -13.57 5.63
C ALA A 286 -15.88 -12.38 4.67
N TYR A 287 -15.60 -12.58 3.37
CA TYR A 287 -15.77 -11.55 2.34
C TYR A 287 -17.25 -11.16 2.17
N GLU A 288 -18.16 -12.14 2.06
CA GLU A 288 -19.59 -11.89 1.87
C GLU A 288 -20.19 -11.16 3.06
N GLN A 289 -19.81 -11.53 4.29
CA GLN A 289 -20.22 -10.80 5.48
C GLN A 289 -19.77 -9.34 5.41
N LEU A 290 -18.50 -9.05 5.09
CA LEU A 290 -18.02 -7.69 4.90
C LEU A 290 -18.80 -6.94 3.81
N ARG A 291 -19.08 -7.60 2.68
CA ARG A 291 -19.83 -7.01 1.56
C ARG A 291 -21.25 -6.63 1.97
N THR A 292 -21.94 -7.47 2.74
CA THR A 292 -23.30 -7.18 3.22
C THR A 292 -23.36 -6.04 4.22
N LEU A 293 -22.26 -5.68 4.90
CA LEU A 293 -22.21 -4.50 5.77
C LEU A 293 -22.15 -3.18 4.98
N HIS A 294 -21.82 -3.22 3.69
CA HIS A 294 -21.70 -2.05 2.81
C HIS A 294 -22.84 -1.87 1.80
N LEU A 295 -23.80 -2.78 1.78
CA LEU A 295 -25.02 -2.70 0.96
C LEU A 295 -26.15 -2.04 1.74
#